data_AF-A0A679JRJ8-F1
#
_entry.id   AF-A0A679JRJ8-F1
#
_cell.length_a   1.000
_cell.length_b   1.000
_cell.length_c   1.000
_cell.angle_alpha   90.00
_cell.angle_beta   90.00
_cell.angle_gamma   90.00
#
_symmetry.space_group_name_H-M   'P 1'
#
loop_
_entity.id
_entity.type
_entity.pdbx_description
1 polymer ?
#
loop_
_entity_poly.entity_id
_entity_poly.type
_entity_poly.pdbx_seq_one_letter_code
_entity_poly.pdbx_strand_id
1 'polypeptide(L)'
;MREGALAGCLDDGLTPTDWYVTLNQRVFFWPLRTRLRGLLKARAYRNDVQTVLTLDTRSIVDAYANVIQLSPINSGATIMSVARRGNHTFAPITAFPLEPHRRRAGYNQSVAEVVIPDRVVPILDHVLAVHRVRAEEILEELWRSPRAQPGDGP
;
A
#
# COMPACT_ATOMS: atom_id res chain seq x y z
N MET A 1 -3.27 -12.31 9.76
CA MET A 1 -2.32 -13.16 9.00
C MET A 1 -2.20 -14.51 9.71
N ARG A 2 -2.02 -15.64 9.02
CA ARG A 2 -1.77 -16.93 9.70
C ARG A 2 -0.30 -16.99 10.12
N GLU A 3 -0.04 -17.20 11.40
CA GLU A 3 1.30 -17.09 11.99
C GLU A 3 2.30 -18.12 11.45
N GLY A 4 1.92 -19.39 11.33
CA GLY A 4 2.80 -20.43 10.75
C GLY A 4 3.19 -20.15 9.29
N ALA A 5 2.27 -19.58 8.51
CA ALA A 5 2.56 -19.17 7.13
C ALA A 5 3.49 -17.95 7.07
N LEU A 6 3.38 -17.05 8.05
CA LEU A 6 4.32 -15.92 8.20
C LEU A 6 5.70 -16.44 8.60
N ALA A 7 5.81 -17.25 9.64
CA ALA A 7 7.08 -17.80 10.11
C ALA A 7 7.87 -18.51 8.98
N GLY A 8 7.19 -19.26 8.12
CA GLY A 8 7.82 -19.95 6.99
C GLY A 8 8.39 -19.03 5.88
N CYS A 9 8.07 -17.74 5.89
CA CYS A 9 8.48 -16.78 4.86
C CYS A 9 9.34 -15.62 5.35
N LEU A 10 9.68 -15.60 6.64
CA LEU A 10 10.57 -14.60 7.22
C LEU A 10 12.03 -14.92 6.92
N ASP A 11 12.78 -13.88 6.57
CA ASP A 11 14.24 -13.83 6.44
C ASP A 11 14.87 -13.16 7.67
N ASP A 12 16.19 -13.00 7.68
CA ASP A 12 16.94 -12.17 8.63
C ASP A 12 16.79 -12.54 10.12
N GLY A 13 16.34 -13.77 10.40
CA GLY A 13 16.09 -14.24 11.76
C GLY A 13 14.86 -13.60 12.42
N LEU A 14 13.99 -12.93 11.66
CA LEU A 14 12.80 -12.27 12.19
C LEU A 14 11.77 -13.28 12.72
N THR A 15 11.16 -12.93 13.84
CA THR A 15 9.97 -13.60 14.36
C THR A 15 8.69 -12.97 13.81
N PRO A 16 7.53 -13.64 13.89
CA PRO A 16 6.24 -13.03 13.58
C PRO A 16 5.98 -11.71 14.32
N THR A 17 6.39 -11.62 15.59
CA THR A 17 6.25 -10.39 16.39
C THR A 17 7.08 -9.25 15.81
N ASP A 18 8.34 -9.51 15.43
CA ASP A 18 9.21 -8.48 14.83
C ASP A 18 8.63 -7.95 13.51
N TRP A 19 8.01 -8.85 12.74
CA TRP A 19 7.31 -8.46 11.52
C TRP A 19 6.10 -7.57 11.80
N TYR A 20 5.27 -7.91 12.79
CA TYR A 20 4.13 -7.06 13.16
C TYR A 20 4.57 -5.69 13.67
N VAL A 21 5.65 -5.61 14.45
CA VAL A 21 6.25 -4.32 14.86
C VAL A 21 6.70 -3.53 13.63
N THR A 22 7.34 -4.19 12.66
CA THR A 22 7.75 -3.55 11.40
C THR A 22 6.54 -2.98 10.66
N LEU A 23 5.44 -3.72 10.55
CA LEU A 23 4.22 -3.22 9.90
C LEU A 23 3.58 -2.06 10.68
N ASN A 24 3.49 -2.15 12.00
CA ASN A 24 2.82 -1.13 12.82
C ASN A 24 3.54 0.22 12.86
N GLN A 25 4.82 0.26 12.48
CA GLN A 25 5.61 1.50 12.38
C GLN A 25 5.43 2.24 11.05
N ARG A 26 4.47 1.85 10.21
CA ARG A 26 4.35 2.31 8.83
C ARG A 26 2.92 2.64 8.44
N VAL A 27 2.79 3.63 7.57
CA VAL A 27 1.55 3.96 6.87
C VAL A 27 1.63 3.42 5.44
N PHE A 28 0.61 2.67 5.03
CA PHE A 28 0.57 1.97 3.74
C PHE A 28 -0.44 2.61 2.80
N PHE A 29 -0.05 2.76 1.54
CA PHE A 29 -0.88 3.28 0.47
C PHE A 29 -0.93 2.31 -0.70
N TRP A 30 -2.07 2.29 -1.38
CA TRP A 30 -2.28 1.56 -2.62
C TRP A 30 -1.92 2.47 -3.80
N PRO A 31 -0.80 2.24 -4.51
CA PRO A 31 -0.40 3.08 -5.65
C PRO A 31 -1.31 2.91 -6.87
N LEU A 32 -2.07 1.81 -6.95
CA LEU A 32 -2.93 1.47 -8.08
C LEU A 32 -4.37 1.26 -7.63
N ARG A 33 -5.31 1.96 -8.27
CA ARG A 33 -6.76 1.83 -8.02
C ARG A 33 -7.25 0.40 -8.17
N THR A 34 -6.72 -0.35 -9.15
CA THR A 34 -7.06 -1.75 -9.36
C THR A 34 -6.72 -2.64 -8.15
N ARG A 35 -5.61 -2.34 -7.44
CA ARG A 35 -5.25 -3.06 -6.20
C ARG A 35 -6.17 -2.71 -5.05
N LEU A 36 -6.49 -1.43 -4.88
CA LEU A 36 -7.48 -0.98 -3.90
C LEU A 36 -8.84 -1.68 -4.13
N ARG A 37 -9.35 -1.68 -5.37
CA ARG A 37 -10.61 -2.36 -5.71
C ARG A 37 -10.55 -3.86 -5.42
N GLY A 38 -9.41 -4.50 -5.65
CA GLY A 38 -9.17 -5.89 -5.26
C GLY A 38 -9.34 -6.12 -3.75
N LEU A 39 -8.80 -5.21 -2.91
CA LEU A 39 -8.99 -5.25 -1.46
C LEU A 39 -10.47 -5.04 -1.10
N LEU A 40 -11.11 -4.00 -1.63
CA LEU A 40 -12.49 -3.66 -1.31
C LEU A 40 -13.47 -4.78 -1.68
N LYS A 41 -13.18 -5.56 -2.73
CA LYS A 41 -13.98 -6.72 -3.15
C LYS A 41 -13.67 -8.01 -2.38
N ALA A 42 -12.61 -8.04 -1.58
CA ALA A 42 -12.22 -9.26 -0.87
C ALA A 42 -13.34 -9.71 0.08
N ARG A 43 -13.48 -11.02 0.29
CA ARG A 43 -14.52 -11.59 1.16
C ARG A 43 -14.60 -10.95 2.54
N ALA A 44 -13.45 -10.55 3.09
CA ALA A 44 -13.36 -9.92 4.40
C ALA A 44 -13.93 -8.49 4.44
N TYR A 45 -13.99 -7.79 3.30
CA TYR A 45 -14.27 -6.35 3.26
C TYR A 45 -15.45 -5.95 2.36
N ARG A 46 -15.91 -6.82 1.45
CA ARG A 46 -16.90 -6.48 0.41
C ARG A 46 -18.25 -5.99 0.93
N ASN A 47 -18.59 -6.28 2.18
CA ASN A 47 -19.84 -5.87 2.80
C ASN A 47 -19.66 -4.65 3.71
N ASP A 48 -18.41 -4.24 3.97
CA ASP A 48 -18.10 -3.13 4.86
C ASP A 48 -18.14 -1.81 4.10
N VAL A 49 -18.57 -0.76 4.80
CA VAL A 49 -18.42 0.61 4.31
C VAL A 49 -17.03 1.11 4.70
N GLN A 50 -16.24 1.47 3.70
CA GLN A 50 -14.86 1.94 3.87
C GLN A 50 -14.77 3.42 3.50
N THR A 51 -13.92 4.16 4.20
CA THR A 51 -13.58 5.54 3.82
C THR A 51 -12.29 5.51 3.03
N VAL A 52 -12.34 5.92 1.76
CA VAL A 52 -11.19 5.96 0.85
C VAL A 52 -10.74 7.40 0.69
N LEU A 53 -9.48 7.65 1.02
CA LEU A 53 -8.79 8.90 0.70
C LEU A 53 -8.01 8.69 -0.59
N THR A 54 -8.25 9.56 -1.58
CA THR A 54 -7.41 9.65 -2.78
C THR A 54 -6.40 10.76 -2.57
N LEU A 55 -5.10 10.45 -2.73
CA LEU A 55 -4.01 11.38 -2.44
C LEU A 55 -3.28 11.80 -3.72
N ASP A 56 -2.75 13.02 -3.71
CA ASP A 56 -1.83 13.53 -4.71
C ASP A 56 -0.46 12.86 -4.56
N THR A 57 -0.14 11.99 -5.52
CA THR A 57 1.13 11.26 -5.53
C THR A 57 2.34 12.19 -5.56
N ARG A 58 2.28 13.29 -6.32
CA ARG A 58 3.41 14.23 -6.41
C ARG A 58 3.64 14.88 -5.05
N SER A 59 2.57 15.37 -4.43
CA SER A 59 2.64 16.03 -3.12
C SER A 59 3.24 15.10 -2.04
N ILE A 60 2.86 13.82 -2.04
CA ILE A 60 3.43 12.82 -1.14
C ILE A 60 4.91 12.56 -1.43
N VAL A 61 5.28 12.35 -2.70
CA VAL A 61 6.67 12.07 -3.07
C VAL A 61 7.55 13.28 -2.73
N ASP A 62 7.14 14.49 -3.06
CA ASP A 62 7.91 15.71 -2.78
C ASP A 62 8.14 15.91 -1.27
N ALA A 63 7.13 15.62 -0.44
CA ALA A 63 7.23 15.79 1.01
C ALA A 63 8.04 14.67 1.70
N TYR A 64 8.00 13.44 1.18
CA TYR A 64 8.55 12.26 1.86
C TYR A 64 9.66 11.54 1.07
N ALA A 65 10.18 12.11 -0.01
CA ALA A 65 11.17 11.48 -0.90
C ALA A 65 12.36 10.82 -0.16
N ASN A 66 12.81 11.44 0.94
CA ASN A 66 13.96 10.95 1.72
C ASN A 66 13.66 9.73 2.59
N VAL A 67 12.38 9.47 2.90
CA VAL A 67 11.96 8.40 3.82
C VAL A 67 10.96 7.43 3.20
N ILE A 68 10.38 7.76 2.05
CA ILE A 68 9.41 6.93 1.35
C ILE A 68 10.04 5.60 0.95
N GLN A 69 9.33 4.53 1.28
CA GLN A 69 9.71 3.16 0.98
C GLN A 69 8.68 2.54 0.04
N LEU A 70 9.13 1.59 -0.77
CA LEU A 70 8.30 0.86 -1.70
C LEU A 70 8.40 -0.63 -1.38
N SER A 71 7.28 -1.35 -1.55
CA SER A 71 7.22 -2.81 -1.41
C SER A 71 6.67 -3.46 -2.69
N PRO A 72 7.28 -4.57 -3.16
CA PRO A 72 6.81 -5.30 -4.33
C PRO A 72 5.64 -6.25 -4.03
N ILE A 73 5.24 -6.37 -2.76
CA ILE A 73 4.22 -7.31 -2.29
C ILE A 73 3.22 -6.64 -1.36
N ASN A 74 2.06 -7.28 -1.17
CA ASN A 74 1.21 -6.96 -0.03
C ASN A 74 1.87 -7.52 1.24
N SER A 75 2.48 -6.65 2.03
CA SER A 75 3.27 -7.03 3.20
C SER A 75 2.40 -7.58 4.35
N GLY A 76 1.12 -7.19 4.39
CA GLY A 76 0.12 -7.61 5.37
C GLY A 76 -0.59 -8.94 5.08
N ALA A 77 -0.31 -9.61 3.95
CA ALA A 77 -1.00 -10.85 3.56
C ALA A 77 -0.05 -12.00 3.20
N THR A 78 -0.24 -13.18 3.80
CA THR A 78 0.50 -14.43 3.50
C THR A 78 -0.35 -15.49 2.78
N ILE A 79 -1.55 -15.16 2.33
CA ILE A 79 -2.58 -16.15 1.92
C ILE A 79 -2.39 -16.67 0.50
N MET A 80 -2.06 -15.80 -0.46
CA MET A 80 -2.08 -16.13 -1.90
C MET A 80 -0.70 -16.33 -2.51
N SER A 81 0.32 -15.65 -1.98
CA SER A 81 1.71 -15.75 -2.44
C SER A 81 2.63 -15.61 -1.23
N VAL A 82 3.36 -16.68 -0.92
CA VAL A 82 4.30 -16.73 0.20
C VAL A 82 5.62 -16.09 -0.23
N ALA A 83 5.57 -14.82 -0.62
CA ALA A 83 6.77 -14.05 -0.93
C ALA A 83 7.65 -13.95 0.33
N ARG A 84 8.97 -13.95 0.16
CA ARG A 84 9.91 -13.76 1.27
C ARG A 84 9.76 -12.36 1.87
N ARG A 85 9.92 -12.25 3.19
CA ARG A 85 9.73 -11.04 3.99
C ARG A 85 10.92 -10.83 4.89
N GLY A 86 11.45 -9.62 4.93
CA GLY A 86 12.67 -9.29 5.67
C GLY A 86 12.99 -7.81 5.60
N ASN A 87 14.19 -7.45 6.01
CA ASN A 87 14.68 -6.08 6.02
C ASN A 87 14.64 -5.43 4.62
N HIS A 88 14.71 -6.25 3.57
CA HIS A 88 14.67 -5.78 2.17
C HIS A 88 13.26 -5.70 1.58
N THR A 89 12.19 -6.02 2.33
CA THR A 89 10.82 -5.90 1.82
C THR A 89 10.43 -4.45 1.54
N PHE A 90 10.98 -3.52 2.32
CA PHE A 90 10.74 -2.08 2.18
C PHE A 90 12.05 -1.41 1.76
N ALA A 91 12.15 -1.01 0.50
CA ALA A 91 13.33 -0.31 0.01
C ALA A 91 13.03 1.18 -0.23
N PRO A 92 13.96 2.10 0.06
CA PRO A 92 13.84 3.51 -0.30
C PRO A 92 13.56 3.67 -1.80
N ILE A 93 12.81 4.70 -2.22
CA ILE A 93 12.45 4.88 -3.65
C ILE A 93 13.66 4.90 -4.61
N THR A 94 14.81 5.42 -4.16
CA THR A 94 16.07 5.49 -4.93
C THR A 94 16.79 4.15 -5.04
N ALA A 95 16.54 3.24 -4.11
CA ALA A 95 17.16 1.91 -4.04
C ALA A 95 16.15 0.79 -4.33
N PHE A 96 14.87 1.14 -4.48
CA PHE A 96 13.85 0.20 -4.91
C PHE A 96 14.27 -0.28 -6.29
N PRO A 97 14.46 -1.59 -6.48
CA PRO A 97 15.07 -2.10 -7.70
C PRO A 97 14.23 -1.65 -8.89
N LEU A 98 14.75 -0.69 -9.64
CA LEU A 98 14.19 -0.29 -10.93
C LEU A 98 14.58 -1.31 -12.03
N GLU A 99 15.42 -2.31 -11.74
CA GLU A 99 16.15 -3.06 -12.77
C GLU A 99 16.36 -4.56 -12.47
N PRO A 100 16.96 -5.33 -13.39
CA PRO A 100 16.39 -6.11 -14.48
C PRO A 100 16.22 -7.61 -14.12
N HIS A 101 16.40 -8.00 -12.86
CA HIS A 101 16.60 -9.41 -12.46
C HIS A 101 15.32 -10.25 -12.27
N ARG A 102 14.23 -9.85 -12.91
CA ARG A 102 13.05 -10.71 -13.12
C ARG A 102 12.55 -10.60 -14.57
N ARG A 103 13.48 -10.77 -15.54
CA ARG A 103 13.17 -11.08 -16.95
C ARG A 103 12.49 -12.45 -17.10
N ARG A 104 11.34 -12.65 -16.46
CA ARG A 104 10.30 -13.49 -17.07
C ARG A 104 9.49 -12.55 -17.93
N ALA A 105 9.45 -12.81 -19.23
CA ALA A 105 8.58 -12.09 -20.14
C ALA A 105 7.15 -12.06 -19.55
N GLY A 106 6.61 -10.86 -19.31
CA GLY A 106 5.29 -10.65 -18.72
C GLY A 106 5.23 -10.27 -17.22
N TYR A 107 6.35 -10.27 -16.48
CA TYR A 107 6.34 -9.85 -15.07
C TYR A 107 6.56 -8.33 -14.92
N ASN A 108 5.47 -7.57 -14.95
CA ASN A 108 5.49 -6.14 -14.64
C ASN A 108 5.54 -6.01 -13.11
N GLN A 109 6.73 -5.83 -12.50
CA GLN A 109 6.84 -5.51 -11.07
C GLN A 109 6.27 -4.12 -10.82
N SER A 110 4.95 -4.07 -10.70
CA SER A 110 4.25 -2.91 -10.18
C SER A 110 4.49 -2.86 -8.68
N VAL A 111 4.94 -1.70 -8.19
CA VAL A 111 4.91 -1.34 -6.77
C VAL A 111 3.55 -1.77 -6.19
N ALA A 112 3.57 -2.64 -5.19
CA ALA A 112 2.35 -3.15 -4.58
C ALA A 112 1.86 -2.20 -3.50
N GLU A 113 2.79 -1.63 -2.73
CA GLU A 113 2.53 -0.70 -1.64
C GLU A 113 3.54 0.44 -1.69
N VAL A 114 3.05 1.65 -1.48
CA VAL A 114 3.86 2.82 -1.13
C VAL A 114 3.78 2.97 0.38
N VAL A 115 4.91 3.21 1.03
CA VAL A 115 5.03 3.13 2.48
C VAL A 115 5.75 4.35 3.01
N ILE A 116 5.18 4.96 4.05
CA ILE A 116 5.80 6.05 4.79
C ILE A 116 6.02 5.59 6.24
N PRO A 117 7.27 5.59 6.74
CA PRO A 117 7.54 5.31 8.14
C PRO A 117 6.87 6.32 9.09
N ASP A 118 6.52 5.86 10.29
CA ASP A 118 5.95 6.63 11.39
C ASP A 118 4.57 7.23 11.09
N ARG A 119 4.50 8.34 10.33
CA ARG A 119 3.26 9.11 10.16
C ARG A 119 3.24 9.96 8.88
N VAL A 120 2.03 10.38 8.47
CA VAL A 120 1.81 11.40 7.44
C VAL A 120 0.96 12.52 8.02
N VAL A 121 1.57 13.67 8.31
CA VAL A 121 0.91 14.77 9.02
C VAL A 121 1.34 16.14 8.46
N PRO A 122 0.40 17.05 8.15
CA PRO A 122 -1.04 16.82 8.09
C PRO A 122 -1.43 16.08 6.80
N ILE A 123 -2.20 15.00 6.91
CA ILE A 123 -2.66 14.21 5.74
C ILE A 123 -3.44 15.06 4.72
N LEU A 124 -4.17 16.07 5.21
CA LEU A 124 -5.06 16.93 4.41
C LEU A 124 -4.33 17.67 3.28
N ASP A 125 -3.06 18.01 3.45
CA ASP A 125 -2.27 18.69 2.42
C ASP A 125 -2.13 17.83 1.16
N HIS A 126 -2.26 16.52 1.31
CA HIS A 126 -2.08 15.54 0.25
C HIS A 126 -3.40 15.00 -0.30
N VAL A 127 -4.54 15.16 0.38
CA VAL A 127 -5.82 14.58 -0.06
C VAL A 127 -6.41 15.37 -1.24
N LEU A 128 -6.87 14.64 -2.25
CA LEU A 128 -7.61 15.15 -3.41
C LEU A 128 -9.11 14.92 -3.27
N ALA A 129 -9.52 13.74 -2.81
CA ALA A 129 -10.93 13.41 -2.60
C ALA A 129 -11.12 12.38 -1.49
N VAL A 130 -12.29 12.39 -0.87
CA VAL A 130 -12.70 11.44 0.17
C VAL A 130 -14.05 10.84 -0.20
N HIS A 131 -14.13 9.51 -0.26
CA HIS A 131 -15.34 8.78 -0.60
C HIS A 131 -15.69 7.75 0.45
N ARG A 132 -16.99 7.54 0.70
CA ARG A 132 -17.48 6.30 1.32
C ARG A 132 -17.79 5.30 0.22
N VAL A 133 -17.25 4.11 0.35
CA VAL A 133 -17.43 3.04 -0.64
C VAL A 133 -17.86 1.74 0.01
N ARG A 134 -18.57 0.90 -0.75
CA ARG A 134 -18.80 -0.50 -0.43
C ARG A 134 -18.44 -1.33 -1.65
N ALA A 135 -17.44 -2.19 -1.52
CA ALA A 135 -16.80 -2.86 -2.67
C ALA A 135 -16.38 -1.84 -3.75
N GLU A 136 -17.08 -1.75 -4.87
CA GLU A 136 -16.81 -0.75 -5.93
C GLU A 136 -17.86 0.36 -6.02
N GLU A 137 -18.92 0.26 -5.23
CA GLU A 137 -19.97 1.26 -5.21
C GLU A 137 -19.52 2.47 -4.39
N ILE A 138 -19.52 3.65 -5.02
CA ILE A 138 -19.37 4.92 -4.32
C ILE A 138 -20.73 5.27 -3.74
N LEU A 139 -20.81 5.27 -2.40
CA LEU A 139 -22.03 5.62 -1.69
C LEU A 139 -22.18 7.13 -1.52
N GLU A 140 -21.05 7.81 -1.27
CA GLU A 140 -21.03 9.24 -0.96
C GLU A 140 -19.64 9.82 -1.25
N GLU A 141 -19.58 11.02 -1.83
CA GLU A 141 -18.38 11.87 -1.82
C GLU A 141 -18.46 12.79 -0.60
N LEU A 142 -17.57 12.58 0.37
CA LEU A 142 -17.54 13.35 1.62
C LEU A 142 -16.86 14.70 1.44
N TRP A 143 -15.85 14.76 0.58
CA TRP A 143 -15.04 15.95 0.38
C TRP A 143 -14.22 15.88 -0.91
N ARG A 144 -13.96 17.04 -1.51
CA ARG A 144 -13.09 17.20 -2.68
C ARG A 144 -12.25 18.47 -2.59
N SER A 145 -10.98 18.33 -2.89
CA SER A 145 -10.02 19.43 -2.99
C SER A 145 -10.26 20.25 -4.26
N PRO A 146 -10.06 21.58 -4.24
CA PRO A 146 -9.99 22.39 -5.45
C PRO A 146 -8.90 21.94 -6.44
N ARG A 147 -7.88 21.21 -5.96
CA ARG A 147 -6.81 20.64 -6.79
C ARG A 147 -7.21 19.36 -7.54
N ALA A 148 -8.31 18.73 -7.14
CA ALA A 148 -8.73 17.44 -7.66
C ALA A 148 -9.26 17.55 -9.09
N GLN A 149 -8.90 16.57 -9.91
CA GLN A 149 -9.46 16.38 -11.24
C GLN A 149 -10.76 15.57 -11.16
N PRO A 150 -11.63 15.65 -12.19
CA PRO A 150 -12.88 14.88 -12.22
C PRO A 150 -12.68 13.37 -12.07
N GLY A 151 -11.51 12.86 -12.49
CA GLY A 151 -11.17 11.45 -12.37
C GLY A 151 -10.62 11.03 -11.01
N ASP A 152 -10.41 11.92 -10.05
CA ASP A 152 -9.84 11.57 -8.74
C ASP A 152 -10.88 10.92 -7.82
N GLY A 153 -10.56 9.71 -7.38
CA GLY A 153 -11.43 8.82 -6.62
C GLY A 153 -11.01 7.34 -6.76
N PRO A 154 -11.72 6.43 -6.08
CA PRO A 154 -11.47 4.99 -6.06
C PRO A 154 -11.60 4.27 -7.42
#